data_AF-J0P347-F1
#
_entry.id   AF-J0P347-F1
#
_cell.length_a   1.000
_cell.length_b   1.000
_cell.length_c   1.000
_cell.angle_alpha   90.00
_cell.angle_beta   90.00
_cell.angle_gamma   90.00
#
_symmetry.space_group_name_H-M   'P 1'
#
loop_
_entity.id
_entity.type
_entity.pdbx_description
1 polymer ?
#
loop_
_entity_poly.entity_id
_entity_poly.type
_entity_poly.pdbx_seq_one_letter_code
_entity_poly.pdbx_strand_id
1 'polypeptide(L)'
;MKKSSLFLLSLCFASFFGACQEKTPPKATPVKQESADSSQQEQPKKQKGIDEKYRKWMEAQFAAGKACPEADCNPETWMKKIEAGEEACNTGLPDEIPNWMQADINGDGIMDAVANVPLLQCDGGKSQATAVHLLVFLSDGQGDFAILDDPSILRKGASVERIDSLFADGRLQMYYGDFAQEDPLCCPSLEERKQFKYEAGLFKLLK
;
A
#
# COMPACT_ATOMS: atom_id res chain seq x y z
N MET A 1 71.57 3.53 27.69
CA MET A 1 71.63 2.42 26.70
C MET A 1 70.28 2.28 26.02
N LYS A 2 70.26 2.31 24.66
CA LYS A 2 69.29 1.77 23.67
C LYS A 2 67.77 1.81 23.96
N LYS A 3 66.86 2.11 23.04
CA LYS A 3 66.81 2.73 21.69
C LYS A 3 65.31 2.89 21.36
N SER A 4 65.01 3.88 20.53
CA SER A 4 63.69 4.36 20.12
C SER A 4 62.92 3.45 19.14
N SER A 5 61.58 3.55 19.22
CA SER A 5 60.57 3.81 18.18
C SER A 5 60.43 2.97 16.89
N LEU A 6 59.21 3.08 16.33
CA LEU A 6 58.64 2.66 15.04
C LEU A 6 58.08 1.23 14.92
N PHE A 7 56.74 1.14 15.00
CA PHE A 7 55.96 0.12 14.28
C PHE A 7 55.39 0.75 13.01
N LEU A 8 55.83 0.26 11.86
CA LEU A 8 55.34 0.66 10.54
C LEU A 8 53.98 0.02 10.26
N LEU A 9 53.07 0.85 9.73
CA LEU A 9 51.94 0.48 8.90
C LEU A 9 52.37 -0.47 7.76
N SER A 10 51.54 -1.47 7.46
CA SER A 10 51.37 -1.94 6.09
C SER A 10 49.92 -2.36 5.89
N LEU A 11 49.11 -1.42 5.35
CA LEU A 11 47.83 -1.71 4.73
C LEU A 11 48.09 -2.40 3.38
N CYS A 12 47.53 -3.60 3.18
CA CYS A 12 47.27 -4.12 1.84
C CYS A 12 45.77 -3.94 1.54
N PHE A 13 45.46 -2.85 0.84
CA PHE A 13 44.22 -2.68 0.09
C PHE A 13 44.25 -3.65 -1.10
N ALA A 14 43.43 -4.69 -1.06
CA ALA A 14 43.11 -5.51 -2.23
C ALA A 14 41.79 -4.99 -2.83
N SER A 15 41.93 -4.12 -3.81
CA SER A 15 40.83 -3.58 -4.61
C SER A 15 40.28 -4.67 -5.55
N PHE A 16 39.16 -5.30 -5.18
CA PHE A 16 38.36 -6.08 -6.13
C PHE A 16 37.44 -5.14 -6.91
N PHE A 17 37.97 -4.54 -7.98
CA PHE A 17 37.13 -4.01 -9.06
C PHE A 17 36.76 -5.18 -9.96
N GLY A 18 35.60 -5.79 -9.68
CA GLY A 18 34.91 -6.65 -10.63
C GLY A 18 34.37 -5.78 -11.77
N ALA A 19 35.12 -5.72 -12.87
CA ALA A 19 34.64 -5.14 -14.11
C ALA A 19 33.48 -5.99 -14.66
N CYS A 20 32.26 -5.46 -14.60
CA CYS A 20 31.15 -5.95 -15.42
C CYS A 20 31.53 -5.76 -16.90
N GLN A 21 31.87 -6.85 -17.58
CA GLN A 21 32.01 -6.86 -19.02
C GLN A 21 30.64 -6.61 -19.67
N GLU A 22 30.56 -5.54 -20.42
CA GLU A 22 29.44 -5.18 -21.29
C GLU A 22 29.36 -6.21 -22.44
N LYS A 23 28.44 -7.16 -22.33
CA LYS A 23 28.14 -8.11 -23.41
C LYS A 23 27.28 -7.40 -24.46
N THR A 24 27.85 -7.21 -25.64
CA THR A 24 27.14 -6.77 -26.85
C THR A 24 25.98 -7.73 -27.15
N PRO A 25 24.73 -7.25 -27.33
CA PRO A 25 23.62 -8.12 -27.66
C PRO A 25 23.71 -8.63 -29.12
N PRO A 26 23.37 -9.90 -29.39
CA PRO A 26 23.37 -10.45 -30.74
C PRO A 26 22.21 -9.90 -31.57
N LYS A 27 22.53 -9.65 -32.85
CA LYS A 27 21.63 -9.17 -33.91
C LYS A 27 20.47 -10.17 -34.09
N ALA A 28 19.26 -9.79 -33.70
CA ALA A 28 18.06 -10.60 -33.90
C ALA A 28 17.56 -10.49 -35.35
N THR A 29 17.43 -11.64 -36.00
CA THR A 29 16.73 -11.85 -37.28
C THR A 29 15.23 -11.56 -37.10
N PRO A 30 14.54 -10.91 -38.05
CA PRO A 30 13.13 -10.60 -37.90
C PRO A 30 12.29 -11.88 -38.03
N VAL A 31 11.81 -12.39 -36.91
CA VAL A 31 10.74 -13.40 -36.87
C VAL A 31 9.41 -12.66 -36.97
N LYS A 32 8.65 -13.04 -38.00
CA LYS A 32 7.29 -12.58 -38.30
C LYS A 32 6.38 -12.88 -37.12
N GLN A 33 6.04 -11.86 -36.32
CA GLN A 33 5.00 -11.98 -35.30
C GLN A 33 3.64 -11.95 -35.97
N GLU A 34 3.00 -13.11 -36.01
CA GLU A 34 1.54 -13.23 -36.00
C GLU A 34 1.03 -12.55 -34.73
N SER A 35 0.31 -11.45 -34.90
CA SER A 35 -0.35 -10.71 -33.84
C SER A 35 -1.52 -11.54 -33.31
N ALA A 36 -1.27 -12.26 -32.22
CA ALA A 36 -2.31 -12.83 -31.38
C ALA A 36 -3.01 -11.70 -30.62
N ASP A 37 -4.32 -11.61 -30.90
CA ASP A 37 -5.42 -11.15 -30.05
C ASP A 37 -5.01 -10.44 -28.75
N SER A 38 -4.92 -9.11 -28.85
CA SER A 38 -4.86 -8.19 -27.72
C SER A 38 -6.23 -8.16 -27.05
N SER A 39 -6.44 -9.06 -26.10
CA SER A 39 -7.48 -8.93 -25.08
C SER A 39 -7.17 -7.67 -24.27
N GLN A 40 -7.74 -6.54 -24.71
CA GLN A 40 -7.84 -5.34 -23.90
C GLN A 40 -8.71 -5.71 -22.69
N GLN A 41 -8.08 -5.90 -21.53
CA GLN A 41 -8.78 -5.85 -20.26
C GLN A 41 -9.38 -4.45 -20.14
N GLU A 42 -10.68 -4.36 -20.44
CA GLU A 42 -11.50 -3.17 -20.25
C GLU A 42 -11.38 -2.79 -18.77
N GLN A 43 -10.75 -1.65 -18.47
CA GLN A 43 -10.76 -1.11 -17.11
C GLN A 43 -12.22 -0.92 -16.70
N PRO A 44 -12.68 -1.50 -15.59
CA PRO A 44 -14.06 -1.37 -15.17
C PRO A 44 -14.41 0.11 -15.01
N LYS A 45 -15.49 0.54 -15.67
CA LYS A 45 -15.97 1.93 -15.62
C LYS A 45 -16.10 2.36 -14.16
N LYS A 46 -15.43 3.47 -13.81
CA LYS A 46 -15.54 4.14 -12.51
C LYS A 46 -17.03 4.29 -12.15
N GLN A 47 -17.50 3.58 -11.12
CA GLN A 47 -18.88 3.71 -10.63
C GLN A 47 -18.99 5.06 -9.92
N LYS A 48 -19.77 5.98 -10.50
CA LYS A 48 -19.88 7.38 -10.09
C LYS A 48 -20.25 7.57 -8.60
N GLY A 49 -20.87 6.59 -7.95
CA GLY A 49 -21.27 6.66 -6.53
C GLY A 49 -20.15 6.38 -5.52
N ILE A 50 -19.10 5.65 -5.91
CA ILE A 50 -18.04 5.24 -4.98
C ILE A 50 -17.21 6.45 -4.52
N ASP A 51 -16.81 7.32 -5.46
CA ASP A 51 -16.02 8.53 -5.16
C ASP A 51 -16.78 9.46 -4.19
N GLU A 52 -18.09 9.61 -4.35
CA GLU A 52 -18.91 10.41 -3.41
C GLU A 52 -18.97 9.76 -2.03
N LYS A 53 -19.08 8.43 -1.96
CA LYS A 53 -19.09 7.73 -0.68
C LYS A 53 -17.76 7.83 0.04
N TYR A 54 -16.65 7.71 -0.69
CA TYR A 54 -15.32 7.92 -0.16
C TYR A 54 -15.15 9.35 0.40
N ARG A 55 -15.58 10.37 -0.35
CA ARG A 55 -15.53 11.76 0.13
C ARG A 55 -16.31 11.97 1.43
N LYS A 56 -17.53 11.44 1.53
CA LYS A 56 -18.33 11.51 2.77
C LYS A 56 -17.64 10.79 3.93
N TRP A 57 -16.97 9.68 3.67
CA TRP A 57 -16.19 8.98 4.68
C TRP A 57 -14.98 9.80 5.15
N MET A 58 -14.24 10.43 4.24
CA MET A 58 -13.13 11.32 4.59
C MET A 58 -13.60 12.50 5.45
N GLU A 59 -14.69 13.17 5.05
CA GLU A 59 -15.30 14.26 5.81
C GLU A 59 -15.63 13.82 7.26
N ALA A 60 -16.13 12.59 7.43
CA ALA A 60 -16.38 12.03 8.75
C ALA A 60 -15.09 11.75 9.55
N GLN A 61 -14.00 11.31 8.91
CA GLN A 61 -12.70 11.16 9.59
C GLN A 61 -12.13 12.52 10.01
N PHE A 62 -12.27 13.54 9.17
CA PHE A 62 -11.83 14.90 9.46
C PHE A 62 -12.62 15.51 10.62
N ALA A 63 -13.95 15.39 10.59
CA ALA A 63 -14.82 15.88 11.65
C ALA A 63 -14.55 15.17 13.00
N ALA A 64 -14.11 13.91 12.96
CA ALA A 64 -13.72 13.15 14.14
C ALA A 64 -12.28 13.43 14.62
N GLY A 65 -11.51 14.29 13.93
CA GLY A 65 -10.11 14.59 14.26
C GLY A 65 -9.16 13.40 14.05
N LYS A 66 -9.55 12.38 13.29
CA LYS A 66 -8.75 11.17 13.04
C LYS A 66 -7.73 11.35 11.92
N ALA A 67 -8.01 12.26 11.00
CA ALA A 67 -7.15 12.61 9.88
C ALA A 67 -7.37 14.07 9.47
N CYS A 68 -6.53 14.59 8.58
CA CYS A 68 -6.69 15.89 7.94
C CYS A 68 -6.74 15.79 6.41
N PRO A 69 -7.23 16.85 5.73
CA PRO A 69 -7.18 16.94 4.27
C PRO A 69 -5.76 16.81 3.73
N GLU A 70 -5.62 16.24 2.54
CA GLU A 70 -4.34 16.07 1.85
C GLU A 70 -3.57 17.39 1.74
N ALA A 71 -4.27 18.47 1.38
CA ALA A 71 -3.68 19.81 1.24
C ALA A 71 -3.03 20.34 2.54
N ASP A 72 -3.55 19.94 3.70
CA ASP A 72 -3.03 20.34 5.01
C ASP A 72 -1.93 19.39 5.52
N CYS A 73 -1.76 18.23 4.88
CA CYS A 73 -0.83 17.20 5.30
C CYS A 73 0.54 17.36 4.62
N ASN A 74 1.32 18.32 5.09
CA ASN A 74 2.70 18.50 4.64
C ASN A 74 3.64 18.94 5.77
N PRO A 75 4.96 18.66 5.67
CA PRO A 75 5.91 18.92 6.75
C PRO A 75 6.01 20.40 7.13
N GLU A 76 5.85 21.30 6.16
CA GLU A 76 5.95 22.74 6.42
C GLU A 76 4.78 23.24 7.27
N THR A 77 3.54 22.89 6.89
CA THR A 77 2.34 23.20 7.67
C THR A 77 2.40 22.56 9.05
N TRP A 78 2.83 21.30 9.13
CA TRP A 78 2.98 20.57 10.38
C TRP A 78 3.94 21.28 11.35
N MET A 79 5.15 21.62 10.87
CA MET A 79 6.17 22.31 11.66
C MET A 79 5.67 23.69 12.14
N LYS A 80 5.02 24.47 11.27
CA LYS A 80 4.47 25.79 11.65
C LYS A 80 3.46 25.67 12.80
N LYS A 81 2.58 24.67 12.77
CA LYS A 81 1.61 24.42 13.84
C LYS A 81 2.31 24.06 15.15
N ILE A 82 3.27 23.14 15.11
CA ILE A 82 4.04 22.74 16.29
C ILE A 82 4.79 23.94 16.90
N GLU A 83 5.44 24.77 16.07
CA GLU A 83 6.16 25.98 16.52
C GLU A 83 5.21 27.02 17.15
N ALA A 84 3.98 27.11 16.66
CA ALA A 84 2.93 27.96 17.22
C ALA A 84 2.29 27.38 18.51
N GLY A 85 2.66 26.17 18.92
CA GLY A 85 2.03 25.47 20.06
C GLY A 85 0.62 24.96 19.75
N GLU A 86 0.28 24.83 18.47
CA GLU A 86 -1.00 24.30 18.00
C GLU A 86 -0.93 22.77 17.81
N GLU A 87 -2.09 22.13 17.83
CA GLU A 87 -2.20 20.71 17.50
C GLU A 87 -1.98 20.52 15.98
N ALA A 88 -0.93 19.77 15.63
CA ALA A 88 -0.62 19.41 14.26
C ALA A 88 -1.17 18.02 13.95
N CYS A 89 -1.87 17.91 12.82
CA CYS A 89 -2.35 16.64 12.31
C CYS A 89 -1.19 15.78 11.82
N ASN A 90 -1.03 14.56 12.35
CA ASN A 90 0.08 13.67 11.96
C ASN A 90 -0.23 12.81 10.72
N THR A 91 -1.53 12.58 10.45
CA THR A 91 -1.99 11.65 9.42
C THR A 91 -3.03 12.30 8.51
N GLY A 92 -2.77 12.33 7.21
CA GLY A 92 -3.71 12.78 6.19
C GLY A 92 -4.33 11.63 5.40
N LEU A 93 -5.39 11.96 4.65
CA LEU A 93 -6.01 11.07 3.68
C LEU A 93 -5.96 11.72 2.28
N PRO A 94 -5.76 10.92 1.21
CA PRO A 94 -5.70 11.44 -0.14
C PRO A 94 -7.09 11.83 -0.64
N ASP A 95 -7.19 12.92 -1.41
CA ASP A 95 -8.45 13.41 -1.95
C ASP A 95 -9.08 12.42 -2.95
N GLU A 96 -8.24 11.63 -3.63
CA GLU A 96 -8.64 10.60 -4.58
C GLU A 96 -7.99 9.24 -4.26
N ILE A 97 -8.74 8.17 -4.50
CA ILE A 97 -8.19 6.80 -4.43
C ILE A 97 -7.57 6.44 -5.78
N PRO A 98 -6.28 6.08 -5.82
CA PRO A 98 -5.57 5.85 -7.07
C PRO A 98 -6.03 4.56 -7.78
N ASN A 99 -6.42 3.54 -7.03
CA ASN A 99 -6.79 2.24 -7.58
C ASN A 99 -7.95 1.60 -6.82
N TRP A 100 -9.04 1.38 -7.54
CA TRP A 100 -10.19 0.60 -7.10
C TRP A 100 -10.09 -0.82 -7.65
N MET A 101 -10.30 -1.81 -6.80
CA MET A 101 -10.56 -3.18 -7.22
C MET A 101 -12.06 -3.43 -7.16
N GLN A 102 -12.65 -4.07 -8.18
CA GLN A 102 -14.09 -4.31 -8.24
C GLN A 102 -14.41 -5.78 -8.53
N ALA A 103 -15.41 -6.33 -7.84
CA ALA A 103 -16.00 -7.65 -8.05
C ALA A 103 -17.36 -7.70 -7.34
N ASP A 104 -18.16 -8.74 -7.57
CA ASP A 104 -19.32 -9.07 -6.75
C ASP A 104 -18.83 -9.71 -5.44
N ILE A 105 -18.70 -8.93 -4.37
CA ILE A 105 -18.09 -9.36 -3.09
C ILE A 105 -19.08 -10.17 -2.28
N ASN A 106 -20.35 -9.78 -2.29
CA ASN A 106 -21.40 -10.36 -1.45
C ASN A 106 -22.25 -11.44 -2.15
N GLY A 107 -22.05 -11.66 -3.46
CA GLY A 107 -22.73 -12.67 -4.26
C GLY A 107 -24.15 -12.28 -4.68
N ASP A 108 -24.50 -11.00 -4.68
CA ASP A 108 -25.83 -10.51 -5.07
C ASP A 108 -25.93 -10.16 -6.57
N GLY A 109 -24.84 -10.34 -7.32
CA GLY A 109 -24.74 -10.03 -8.75
C GLY A 109 -24.49 -8.56 -9.05
N ILE A 110 -24.23 -7.72 -8.04
CA ILE A 110 -23.92 -6.30 -8.18
C ILE A 110 -22.43 -6.09 -7.95
N MET A 111 -21.83 -5.22 -8.75
CA MET A 111 -20.41 -4.88 -8.59
C MET A 111 -20.20 -4.02 -7.35
N ASP A 112 -19.33 -4.50 -6.48
CA ASP A 112 -18.79 -3.85 -5.30
C ASP A 112 -17.37 -3.35 -5.57
N ALA A 113 -16.77 -2.67 -4.58
CA ALA A 113 -15.39 -2.23 -4.66
C ALA A 113 -14.61 -2.37 -3.36
N VAL A 114 -13.30 -2.47 -3.48
CA VAL A 114 -12.36 -2.33 -2.37
C VAL A 114 -11.19 -1.44 -2.74
N ALA A 115 -10.58 -0.82 -1.73
CA ALA A 115 -9.40 0.01 -1.90
C ALA A 115 -8.45 -0.07 -0.70
N ASN A 116 -7.16 0.04 -1.00
CA ASN A 116 -6.14 0.42 -0.04
C ASN A 116 -5.97 1.93 -0.10
N VAL A 117 -6.40 2.65 0.94
CA VAL A 117 -6.26 4.10 1.05
C VAL A 117 -4.97 4.40 1.79
N PRO A 118 -3.94 4.95 1.12
CA PRO A 118 -2.67 5.24 1.79
C PRO A 118 -2.84 6.31 2.88
N LEU A 119 -2.19 6.10 4.02
CA LEU A 119 -2.07 7.13 5.04
C LEU A 119 -0.93 8.07 4.69
N LEU A 120 -1.24 9.37 4.65
CA LEU A 120 -0.24 10.40 4.38
C LEU A 120 0.43 10.80 5.69
N GLN A 121 1.77 10.84 5.73
CA GLN A 121 2.51 11.30 6.91
C GLN A 121 2.80 12.79 6.79
N CYS A 122 2.20 13.59 7.67
CA CYS A 122 2.29 15.04 7.57
C CYS A 122 3.57 15.59 8.19
N ASP A 123 4.22 14.84 9.08
CA ASP A 123 5.48 15.22 9.77
C ASP A 123 6.74 15.00 8.91
N GLY A 124 6.60 14.43 7.70
CA GLY A 124 7.71 14.07 6.83
C GLY A 124 8.46 12.80 7.24
N GLY A 125 7.93 12.07 8.23
CA GLY A 125 8.43 10.76 8.64
C GLY A 125 8.22 9.68 7.57
N LYS A 126 8.74 8.48 7.87
CA LYS A 126 8.53 7.26 7.05
C LYS A 126 7.95 6.09 7.83
N SER A 127 7.61 6.29 9.09
CA SER A 127 7.13 5.23 10.01
C SER A 127 5.81 4.59 9.59
N GLN A 128 5.00 5.28 8.79
CA GLN A 128 3.71 4.81 8.28
C GLN A 128 3.67 4.79 6.75
N ALA A 129 4.82 4.78 6.07
CA ALA A 129 4.88 4.81 4.60
C ALA A 129 4.17 3.62 3.92
N THR A 130 3.93 2.54 4.67
CA THR A 130 3.20 1.34 4.22
C THR A 130 1.81 1.22 4.83
N ALA A 131 1.41 2.14 5.70
CA ALA A 131 0.12 2.08 6.38
C ALA A 131 -0.98 2.51 5.43
N VAL A 132 -2.07 1.74 5.43
CA VAL A 132 -3.24 1.99 4.60
C VAL A 132 -4.51 1.77 5.42
N HIS A 133 -5.58 2.46 5.09
CA HIS A 133 -6.93 2.04 5.45
C HIS A 133 -7.48 1.11 4.38
N LEU A 134 -7.98 -0.05 4.81
CA LEU A 134 -8.69 -0.97 3.93
C LEU A 134 -10.15 -0.58 3.95
N LEU A 135 -10.71 -0.24 2.80
CA LEU A 135 -12.12 0.07 2.67
C LEU A 135 -12.78 -0.92 1.73
N VAL A 136 -13.93 -1.44 2.15
CA VAL A 136 -14.81 -2.29 1.35
C VAL A 136 -16.13 -1.53 1.16
N PHE A 137 -16.59 -1.43 -0.08
CA PHE A 137 -17.79 -0.71 -0.50
C PHE A 137 -18.77 -1.71 -1.10
N LEU A 138 -19.85 -2.00 -0.37
CA LEU A 138 -20.92 -2.85 -0.87
C LEU A 138 -22.02 -2.02 -1.51
N SER A 139 -22.35 -2.30 -2.76
CA SER A 139 -23.37 -1.61 -3.53
C SER A 139 -24.77 -2.08 -3.13
N ASP A 140 -25.76 -1.18 -3.17
CA ASP A 140 -27.18 -1.53 -3.04
C ASP A 140 -27.88 -1.76 -4.38
N GLY A 141 -27.14 -1.63 -5.50
CA GLY A 141 -27.67 -1.73 -6.86
C GLY A 141 -28.42 -0.49 -7.37
N GLN A 142 -28.68 0.50 -6.51
CA GLN A 142 -29.30 1.78 -6.85
C GLN A 142 -28.27 2.91 -6.95
N GLY A 143 -27.00 2.60 -6.67
CA GLY A 143 -25.87 3.51 -6.78
C GLY A 143 -25.43 4.12 -5.44
N ASP A 144 -25.98 3.66 -4.31
CA ASP A 144 -25.40 3.90 -2.99
C ASP A 144 -24.48 2.73 -2.60
N PHE A 145 -23.58 3.01 -1.66
CA PHE A 145 -22.59 2.07 -1.16
C PHE A 145 -22.59 2.09 0.36
N ALA A 146 -22.49 0.93 1.01
CA ALA A 146 -22.15 0.83 2.42
C ALA A 146 -20.64 0.61 2.56
N ILE A 147 -19.98 1.37 3.45
CA ILE A 147 -18.58 1.10 3.80
C ILE A 147 -18.57 0.10 4.93
N LEU A 148 -17.89 -1.02 4.72
CA LEU A 148 -17.57 -1.98 5.76
C LEU A 148 -16.16 -1.72 6.29
N ASP A 149 -16.10 -1.41 7.57
CA ASP A 149 -14.89 -1.42 8.39
C ASP A 149 -14.95 -2.69 9.27
N ASP A 150 -14.54 -3.82 8.68
CA ASP A 150 -14.62 -5.13 9.34
C ASP A 150 -13.27 -5.47 10.01
N PRO A 151 -13.18 -5.49 11.35
CA PRO A 151 -11.93 -5.82 12.03
C PRO A 151 -11.49 -7.28 11.86
N SER A 152 -12.34 -8.16 11.32
CA SER A 152 -12.02 -9.60 11.15
C SER A 152 -10.95 -9.87 10.09
N ILE A 153 -10.78 -8.96 9.13
CA ILE A 153 -9.72 -9.04 8.11
C ILE A 153 -8.42 -8.37 8.55
N LEU A 154 -8.39 -7.71 9.71
CA LEU A 154 -7.21 -7.07 10.27
C LEU A 154 -6.43 -8.06 11.15
N ARG A 155 -5.11 -8.11 10.96
CA ARG A 155 -4.19 -8.87 11.81
C ARG A 155 -3.52 -7.92 12.79
N LYS A 156 -3.94 -8.00 14.05
CA LYS A 156 -3.31 -7.25 15.14
C LYS A 156 -1.79 -7.48 15.18
N GLY A 157 -1.05 -6.39 15.11
CA GLY A 157 0.42 -6.39 15.23
C GLY A 157 1.17 -6.63 13.94
N ALA A 158 0.49 -6.79 12.80
CA ALA A 158 1.15 -6.76 11.50
C ALA A 158 1.69 -5.36 11.20
N SER A 159 2.91 -5.29 10.65
CA SER A 159 3.57 -4.02 10.31
C SER A 159 3.08 -3.48 8.97
N VAL A 160 2.66 -4.37 8.07
CA VAL A 160 2.10 -4.05 6.75
C VAL A 160 0.84 -4.90 6.57
N GLU A 161 -0.27 -4.25 6.23
CA GLU A 161 -1.55 -4.89 5.95
C GLU A 161 -2.15 -4.26 4.70
N ARG A 162 -2.49 -5.06 3.67
CA ARG A 162 -3.13 -4.54 2.45
C ARG A 162 -3.92 -5.61 1.72
N ILE A 163 -4.89 -5.19 0.94
CA ILE A 163 -5.54 -6.03 -0.07
C ILE A 163 -4.53 -6.24 -1.21
N ASP A 164 -4.08 -7.48 -1.39
CA ASP A 164 -3.16 -7.90 -2.46
C ASP A 164 -3.92 -8.13 -3.77
N SER A 165 -5.13 -8.69 -3.68
CA SER A 165 -5.96 -9.00 -4.85
C SER A 165 -7.44 -9.15 -4.47
N LEU A 166 -8.33 -8.86 -5.44
CA LEU A 166 -9.75 -9.18 -5.39
C LEU A 166 -10.06 -10.13 -6.55
N PHE A 167 -10.58 -11.32 -6.25
CA PHE A 167 -10.95 -12.32 -7.24
C PHE A 167 -12.35 -12.05 -7.79
N ALA A 168 -12.61 -12.53 -9.01
CA ALA A 168 -13.90 -12.36 -9.68
C ALA A 168 -15.09 -12.99 -8.92
N ASP A 169 -14.83 -13.96 -8.05
CA ASP A 169 -15.83 -14.62 -7.19
C ASP A 169 -16.01 -13.92 -5.82
N GLY A 170 -15.53 -12.68 -5.69
CA GLY A 170 -15.69 -11.86 -4.49
C GLY A 170 -14.71 -12.15 -3.36
N ARG A 171 -13.80 -13.12 -3.54
CA ARG A 171 -12.77 -13.41 -2.54
C ARG A 171 -11.72 -12.30 -2.47
N LEU A 172 -11.34 -11.91 -1.26
CA LEU A 172 -10.23 -10.99 -1.01
C LEU A 172 -8.97 -11.77 -0.64
N GLN A 173 -7.84 -11.45 -1.26
CA GLN A 173 -6.53 -11.87 -0.78
C GLN A 173 -5.91 -10.71 0.00
N MET A 174 -5.68 -10.93 1.29
CA MET A 174 -4.96 -10.03 2.17
C MET A 174 -3.48 -10.42 2.22
N TYR A 175 -2.62 -9.42 2.16
CA TYR A 175 -1.20 -9.54 2.44
C TYR A 175 -0.92 -8.99 3.85
N TYR A 176 -0.18 -9.75 4.64
CA TYR A 176 0.38 -9.34 5.93
C TYR A 176 1.89 -9.46 5.88
N GLY A 177 2.58 -8.40 6.28
CA GLY A 177 4.03 -8.35 6.35
C GLY A 177 4.51 -7.90 7.73
N ASP A 178 5.49 -8.61 8.27
CA ASP A 178 6.23 -8.23 9.48
C ASP A 178 7.73 -8.20 9.23
N PHE A 179 8.45 -7.43 10.04
CA PHE A 179 9.90 -7.33 10.01
C PHE A 179 10.49 -8.24 11.09
N ALA A 180 11.40 -9.14 10.70
CA ALA A 180 12.18 -9.92 11.66
C ALA A 180 13.05 -8.97 12.51
N GLN A 181 13.30 -9.34 13.76
CA GLN A 181 14.14 -8.53 14.66
C GLN A 181 15.56 -8.34 14.10
N GLU A 182 16.08 -9.35 13.38
CA GLU A 182 17.38 -9.32 12.74
C GLU A 182 17.47 -8.51 11.43
N ASP A 183 16.35 -8.15 10.79
CA ASP A 183 16.35 -7.37 9.54
C ASP A 183 15.17 -6.37 9.46
N PRO A 184 15.24 -5.25 10.22
CA PRO A 184 14.14 -4.31 10.30
C PRO A 184 14.10 -3.26 9.16
N LEU A 185 15.02 -3.29 8.19
CA LEU A 185 15.39 -2.05 7.48
C LEU A 185 15.05 -1.96 5.99
N CYS A 186 14.53 -2.99 5.32
CA CYS A 186 14.24 -2.87 3.88
C CYS A 186 12.90 -3.41 3.41
N CYS A 187 12.50 -4.61 3.82
CA CYS A 187 11.24 -5.23 3.40
C CYS A 187 10.71 -6.11 4.52
N PRO A 188 9.39 -6.31 4.63
CA PRO A 188 8.86 -7.35 5.50
C PRO A 188 9.53 -8.68 5.16
N SER A 189 10.16 -9.33 6.13
CA SER A 189 10.84 -10.61 5.94
C SER A 189 9.94 -11.80 6.32
N LEU A 190 8.84 -11.51 7.01
CA LEU A 190 7.80 -12.46 7.40
C LEU A 190 6.53 -12.10 6.64
N GLU A 191 6.25 -12.83 5.57
CA GLU A 191 5.09 -12.59 4.71
C GLU A 191 4.04 -13.69 4.87
N GLU A 192 2.78 -13.29 4.92
CA GLU A 192 1.64 -14.20 4.91
C GLU A 192 0.57 -13.67 3.95
N ARG A 193 -0.08 -14.58 3.22
CA ARG A 193 -1.27 -14.27 2.43
C ARG A 193 -2.44 -15.08 2.93
N LYS A 194 -3.56 -14.42 3.21
CA LYS A 194 -4.81 -15.08 3.60
C LYS A 194 -5.92 -14.71 2.64
N GLN A 195 -6.82 -15.65 2.39
CA GLN A 195 -8.00 -15.39 1.59
C GLN A 195 -9.22 -15.27 2.49
N PHE A 196 -10.09 -14.31 2.18
CA PHE A 196 -11.34 -14.07 2.88
C PHE A 196 -12.49 -14.10 1.89
N LYS A 197 -13.65 -14.54 2.37
CA LYS A 197 -14.91 -14.46 1.63
C LYS A 197 -15.97 -13.78 2.48
N TYR A 198 -16.73 -12.88 1.88
CA TYR A 198 -17.83 -12.23 2.57
C TYR A 198 -19.04 -13.18 2.62
N GLU A 199 -19.52 -13.46 3.83
CA GLU A 199 -20.65 -14.35 4.05
C GLU A 199 -21.44 -13.92 5.29
N ALA A 200 -22.75 -13.74 5.13
CA ALA A 200 -23.66 -13.41 6.23
C ALA A 200 -23.26 -12.15 7.03
N GLY A 201 -22.76 -11.11 6.35
CA GLY A 201 -22.46 -9.82 6.96
C GLY A 201 -21.03 -9.64 7.44
N LEU A 202 -20.14 -10.62 7.25
CA LEU A 202 -18.75 -10.56 7.70
C LEU A 202 -17.79 -11.29 6.76
N PHE A 203 -16.53 -10.91 6.79
CA PHE A 203 -15.48 -11.66 6.12
C PHE A 203 -15.04 -12.88 6.92
N LYS A 204 -14.99 -14.03 6.25
CA LYS A 204 -14.52 -15.29 6.83
C LYS A 204 -13.22 -15.72 6.18
N LEU A 205 -12.25 -16.09 7.03
CA LEU A 205 -10.99 -16.68 6.59
C LEU A 205 -11.24 -18.03 5.89
N LEU A 206 -10.71 -18.17 4.68
CA LEU A 206 -10.66 -19.43 3.96
C LEU A 206 -9.43 -20.23 4.41
N LYS A 207 -9.62 -21.53 4.61
CA LYS A 207 -8.56 -22.46 5.02
C LYS A 207 -7.68 -22.86 3.86
#